data_AF-A0A6B3STF0-F1
#
_entry.id   AF-A0A6B3STF0-F1
#
_cell.length_a   1.000
_cell.length_b   1.000
_cell.length_c   1.000
_cell.angle_alpha   90.00
_cell.angle_beta   90.00
_cell.angle_gamma   90.00
#
_symmetry.space_group_name_H-M   'P 1'
#
loop_
_entity.id
_entity.type
_entity.pdbx_description
1 polymer ?
#
loop_
_entity_poly.entity_id
_entity_poly.type
_entity_poly.pdbx_seq_one_letter_code
_entity_poly.pdbx_strand_id
1 'polypeptide(L)' 'MAMITINDKEYDLDSLSDGAKQQINMLQITEQEIQRLNAQLAIVQTARIAYANALTEELPK' A
#
# COMPACT_ATOMS: atom_id res chain seq x y z
N MET A 1 10.48 22.94 13.71
CA MET A 1 9.05 22.67 13.58
C MET A 1 8.84 21.97 12.26
N ALA A 2 8.86 20.64 12.30
CA ALA A 2 8.48 19.83 11.15
C ALA A 2 6.95 19.87 11.08
N MET A 3 6.37 20.26 9.95
CA MET A 3 4.91 20.27 9.78
C MET A 3 4.47 18.97 9.11
N ILE A 4 3.41 18.34 9.61
CA ILE A 4 2.77 17.17 8.98
C ILE A 4 1.32 17.50 8.63
N THR A 5 0.90 17.12 7.42
CA THR A 5 -0.50 17.24 7.01
C THR A 5 -1.24 15.95 7.34
N ILE A 6 -2.30 16.05 8.14
CA ILE A 6 -3.18 14.93 8.49
C ILE A 6 -4.61 15.40 8.24
N ASN A 7 -5.37 14.70 7.39
CA ASN A 7 -6.74 15.05 7.02
C ASN A 7 -6.90 16.52 6.57
N ASP A 8 -6.03 16.95 5.65
CA ASP A 8 -6.01 18.32 5.09
C ASP A 8 -5.74 19.44 6.10
N LYS A 9 -5.25 19.11 7.31
CA LYS A 9 -4.81 20.07 8.31
C LYS A 9 -3.33 19.90 8.59
N GLU A 10 -2.61 21.01 8.65
CA GLU A 10 -1.21 21.03 9.06
C GLU A 10 -1.10 21.06 10.58
N TYR A 11 -0.24 20.19 11.10
CA TYR A 11 0.11 20.11 12.50
C TYR A 11 1.61 20.25 12.65
N ASP A 12 2.05 21.04 13.62
CA ASP A 12 3.44 21.02 14.04
C ASP A 12 3.70 19.70 14.74
N LEU A 13 4.61 18.90 14.20
CA LEU A 13 4.98 17.59 14.74
C LEU A 13 5.45 17.73 16.19
N ASP A 14 6.13 18.83 16.52
CA ASP A 14 6.65 19.10 17.85
C ASP A 14 5.52 19.37 18.87
N SER A 15 4.34 19.82 18.41
CA SER A 15 3.15 20.06 19.23
C SER A 15 2.30 18.81 19.51
N LEU A 16 2.58 17.69 18.84
CA LEU A 16 1.84 16.44 18.99
C LEU A 16 2.32 15.64 20.21
N SER A 17 1.38 14.91 20.83
CA SER A 17 1.71 13.97 21.90
C SER A 17 2.59 12.82 21.38
N ASP A 18 3.38 12.22 22.28
CA ASP A 18 4.23 11.06 21.92
C ASP A 18 3.39 9.89 21.37
N GLY A 19 2.19 9.69 21.92
CA GLY A 19 1.24 8.71 21.40
C GLY A 19 0.79 9.01 19.97
N ALA A 20 0.52 10.28 19.64
CA ALA A 20 0.15 10.67 18.27
C ALA A 20 1.31 10.44 17.28
N LYS A 21 2.55 10.79 17.68
CA LYS A 21 3.75 10.54 16.87
C LYS A 21 3.96 9.05 16.59
N GLN A 22 3.76 8.20 17.60
CA GLN A 22 3.83 6.75 17.44
C GLN A 22 2.78 6.22 16.46
N GLN A 23 1.54 6.68 16.57
CA GLN A 23 0.46 6.25 15.66
C GLN A 23 0.72 6.69 14.22
N ILE A 24 1.25 7.90 13.99
CA ILE A 24 1.65 8.37 12.65
C ILE A 24 2.72 7.46 12.05
N ASN A 25 3.72 7.08 12.85
CA ASN A 25 4.78 6.18 12.39
C ASN A 25 4.21 4.80 12.00
N MET A 26 3.35 4.23 12.85
CA MET A 26 2.69 2.95 12.55
C MET A 26 1.82 3.03 11.29
N LEU A 27 1.13 4.14 11.08
CA LEU A 27 0.33 4.38 9.88
C LEU A 27 1.21 4.41 8.63
N GLN A 28 2.34 5.14 8.67
CA GLN A 28 3.29 5.19 7.55
C GLN A 28 3.87 3.82 7.19
N ILE A 29 4.24 3.02 8.20
CA ILE A 29 4.73 1.66 7.99
C ILE A 29 3.64 0.78 7.37
N THR A 30 2.42 0.89 7.88
CA THR A 30 1.27 0.12 7.36
C THR A 30 0.97 0.48 5.91
N GLU A 31 1.03 1.76 5.56
CA GLU A 31 0.81 2.23 4.19
C GLU A 31 1.89 1.70 3.23
N GLN A 32 3.15 1.71 3.63
CA GLN A 32 4.24 1.11 2.85
C GLN A 32 4.01 -0.39 2.61
N GLU A 33 3.52 -1.10 3.63
CA GLU A 33 3.22 -2.52 3.51
C GLU A 33 2.03 -2.79 2.58
N ILE A 34 0.98 -1.96 2.64
CA ILE A 34 -0.14 -2.01 1.69
C ILE A 34 0.36 -1.82 0.25
N GLN A 35 1.23 -0.83 0.01
CA GLN A 35 1.81 -0.60 -1.32
C GLN A 35 2.62 -1.81 -1.80
N ARG A 36 3.42 -2.42 -0.92
CA ARG A 36 4.18 -3.63 -1.22
C ARG A 36 3.28 -4.80 -1.61
N LEU A 37 2.20 -5.02 -0.86
CA LEU A 37 1.23 -6.08 -1.13
C LEU A 37 0.48 -5.84 -2.44
N ASN A 38 0.11 -4.60 -2.74
CA ASN A 38 -0.52 -4.24 -4.02
C ASN A 38 0.40 -4.51 -5.21
N ALA A 39 1.70 -4.23 -5.09
CA ALA A 39 2.67 -4.57 -6.12
C ALA A 39 2.76 -6.08 -6.36
N GLN A 40 2.79 -6.88 -5.28
CA GLN A 40 2.77 -8.34 -5.39
C GLN A 40 1.48 -8.87 -6.00
N LEU A 41 0.34 -8.31 -5.61
CA LEU A 41 -0.95 -8.65 -6.18
C LEU A 41 -0.98 -8.42 -7.69
N ALA A 42 -0.45 -7.28 -8.16
CA ALA A 42 -0.37 -6.98 -9.58
C ALA A 42 0.46 -8.03 -10.35
N ILE A 43 1.62 -8.42 -9.81
CA ILE A 43 2.47 -9.47 -10.41
C ILE A 43 1.70 -10.79 -10.55
N VAL A 44 1.04 -11.23 -9.47
CA VAL A 44 0.29 -12.49 -9.48
C VAL A 44 -0.93 -12.43 -10.40
N GLN A 45 -1.60 -11.27 -10.50
CA GLN A 45 -2.69 -11.06 -11.45
C GLN A 45 -2.21 -11.21 -12.90
N THR A 46 -1.06 -10.65 -13.25
CA THR A 46 -0.46 -10.84 -14.59
C THR A 46 -0.18 -12.31 -14.87
N ALA A 47 0.44 -13.02 -13.92
CA ALA A 47 0.70 -14.45 -14.06
C ALA A 47 -0.59 -15.27 -14.25
N ARG A 48 -1.64 -14.97 -13.46
CA ARG A 48 -2.95 -15.62 -13.59
C ARG A 48 -3.54 -15.44 -15.00
N ILE A 49 -3.47 -14.23 -15.56
CA ILE A 49 -3.95 -13.94 -16.92
C ILE A 49 -3.16 -14.76 -17.94
N ALA A 50 -1.83 -14.80 -17.82
CA ALA A 50 -0.98 -15.59 -18.71
C ALA A 50 -1.36 -17.08 -18.68
N TYR A 51 -1.55 -17.65 -17.49
CA TYR A 51 -1.96 -19.06 -17.35
C TYR A 51 -3.37 -19.31 -17.88
N ALA A 52 -4.31 -18.39 -17.70
CA ALA A 52 -5.65 -18.52 -18.25
C ALA A 52 -5.65 -18.51 -19.79
N ASN A 53 -4.82 -17.67 -20.40
CA ASN A 53 -4.65 -17.63 -21.86
C ASN A 53 -4.02 -18.93 -22.37
N ALA A 54 -2.94 -19.39 -21.75
CA ALA A 54 -2.28 -20.64 -22.10
C ALA A 54 -3.22 -21.84 -22.01
N LEU A 55 -4.01 -21.92 -20.92
CA LEU A 55 -5.03 -22.96 -20.78
C LEU A 55 -6.06 -22.90 -21.91
N THR A 56 -6.51 -21.70 -22.29
CA THR A 56 -7.48 -21.52 -23.38
C THR A 56 -6.97 -22.06 -24.71
N GLU A 57 -5.67 -21.94 -24.98
CA GLU A 57 -5.03 -22.48 -26.19
C GLU A 57 -4.96 -24.01 -26.20
N GLU A 58 -4.91 -24.64 -25.02
CA GLU A 58 -4.89 -26.11 -24.87
C GLU A 58 -6.29 -26.74 -24.89
N LEU A 59 -7.35 -25.95 -24.78
CA LEU A 59 -8.72 -26.46 -24.82
C LEU A 59 -9.14 -26.84 -26.25
N PRO A 60 -9.90 -27.93 -26.44
CA PRO A 60 -10.41 -28.34 -27.75
C PRO A 60 -11.39 -27.29 -28.33
N LYS A 61 -11.39 -27.17 -29.66
CA LYS A 61 -12.28 -26.26 -30.41
C LYS A 61 -13.72 -26.74 -30.51
#